data_AF-A0A1P8YAV9-F1
#
_entry.id   AF-A0A1P8YAV9-F1
#
_cell.length_a   1.000
_cell.length_b   1.000
_cell.length_c   1.000
_cell.angle_alpha   90.00
_cell.angle_beta   90.00
_cell.angle_gamma   90.00
#
_symmetry.space_group_name_H-M   'P 1'
#
loop_
_entity.id
_entity.type
_entity.pdbx_description
1 polymer ?
#
loop_
_entity_poly.entity_id
_entity_poly.type
_entity_poly.pdbx_seq_one_letter_code
_entity_poly.pdbx_strand_id
1 'polypeptide(L)'
;MAARLGALSTRWTAIGVGRTECEIPATAAGTFRGYGADVRVALSPAASGLDPELPLAALMAGWLRAAAPAETVVDAIIVAEDTSPVYCAELGAQLRDRLEADPRPHGVLVIADGARTLTAKAPGSFDERAPEAQAELDRALDSGDAEYLAELDPVACLDIGIEGRAAWQVLAGLFGGAPSECRTYYRGAPFGVGYHVGMWLP
;
A
#
# COMPACT_ATOMS: atom_id res chain seq x y z
N MET A 1 -2.99 -10.51 -9.05
CA MET A 1 -1.83 -9.67 -8.66
C MET A 1 -0.90 -10.40 -7.68
N ALA A 2 -1.33 -10.74 -6.46
CA ALA A 2 -0.48 -11.38 -5.44
C ALA A 2 0.22 -12.68 -5.92
N ALA A 3 -0.49 -13.56 -6.62
CA ALA A 3 0.13 -14.75 -7.23
C ALA A 3 1.21 -14.40 -8.28
N ARG A 4 1.04 -13.31 -9.05
CA ARG A 4 2.03 -12.83 -10.01
C ARG A 4 3.25 -12.25 -9.30
N LEU A 5 3.05 -11.47 -8.24
CA LEU A 5 4.15 -10.99 -7.39
C LEU A 5 4.90 -12.17 -6.76
N GLY A 6 4.18 -13.19 -6.28
CA GLY A 6 4.73 -14.41 -5.68
C GLY A 6 5.54 -15.26 -6.66
N ALA A 7 5.18 -15.23 -7.94
CA ALA A 7 5.96 -15.88 -8.99
C ALA A 7 7.30 -15.17 -9.29
N LEU A 8 7.42 -13.87 -8.96
CA LEU A 8 8.64 -13.09 -9.15
C LEU A 8 9.53 -13.08 -7.90
N SER A 9 8.93 -13.04 -6.71
CA SER A 9 9.65 -13.01 -5.43
C SER A 9 8.81 -13.63 -4.31
N THR A 10 9.48 -14.30 -3.38
CA THR A 10 8.91 -14.80 -2.12
C THR A 10 9.30 -13.96 -0.91
N ARG A 11 10.01 -12.83 -1.10
CA ARG A 11 10.39 -11.88 -0.04
C ARG A 11 9.73 -10.54 -0.32
N TRP A 12 8.70 -10.21 0.44
CA TRP A 12 7.94 -8.99 0.24
C TRP A 12 8.15 -8.00 1.37
N THR A 13 8.08 -6.72 1.03
CA THR A 13 7.88 -5.64 2.00
C THR A 13 6.53 -4.99 1.72
N ALA A 14 5.62 -4.98 2.69
CA ALA A 14 4.36 -4.26 2.59
C ALA A 14 4.53 -2.83 3.11
N ILE A 15 4.02 -1.85 2.38
CA ILE A 15 3.94 -0.45 2.82
C ILE A 15 2.47 -0.12 2.98
N GLY A 16 2.10 0.47 4.12
CA GLY A 16 0.76 0.97 4.33
C GLY A 16 0.76 2.19 5.24
N VAL A 17 -0.43 2.74 5.48
CA VAL A 17 -0.61 3.91 6.33
C VAL A 17 -1.33 3.52 7.63
N GLY A 18 -0.96 4.17 8.73
CA GLY A 18 -1.61 4.04 10.02
C GLY A 18 -1.45 5.31 10.86
N ARG A 19 -1.99 5.29 12.08
CA ARG A 19 -1.92 6.44 13.01
C ARG A 19 -0.52 6.73 13.52
N THR A 20 0.29 5.69 13.65
CA THR A 20 1.66 5.77 14.18
C THR A 20 2.54 4.93 13.30
N GLU A 21 3.75 5.43 13.06
CA GLU A 21 4.77 4.68 12.34
C GLU A 21 5.19 3.44 13.12
N CYS A 22 5.29 2.30 12.44
CA CYS A 22 5.86 1.09 13.00
C CYS A 22 6.34 0.11 11.92
N GLU A 23 7.32 -0.72 12.28
CA GLU A 23 7.69 -1.90 11.50
C GLU A 23 7.08 -3.15 12.14
N ILE A 24 6.56 -4.03 11.30
CA ILE A 24 5.93 -5.29 11.70
C ILE A 24 6.74 -6.43 11.08
N PRO A 25 7.32 -7.31 11.90
CA PRO A 25 8.16 -8.39 11.39
C PRO A 25 7.30 -9.49 10.74
N ALA A 26 7.90 -10.22 9.80
CA ALA A 26 7.26 -11.36 9.13
C ALA A 26 6.80 -12.49 10.08
N THR A 27 7.24 -12.49 11.34
CA THR A 27 6.80 -13.42 12.39
C THR A 27 5.42 -13.09 12.96
N ALA A 28 4.82 -11.95 12.60
CA ALA A 28 3.51 -11.55 13.08
C ALA A 28 2.36 -12.29 12.37
N ALA A 29 1.29 -12.55 13.12
CA ALA A 29 0.00 -12.99 12.60
C ALA A 29 -1.12 -12.18 13.27
N GLY A 30 -2.26 -12.04 12.58
CA GLY A 30 -3.37 -11.19 13.01
C GLY A 30 -4.72 -11.70 12.54
N THR A 31 -5.77 -10.93 12.82
CA THR A 31 -7.14 -11.31 12.45
C THR A 31 -8.03 -10.13 12.08
N PHE A 32 -8.93 -10.35 11.12
CA PHE A 32 -9.96 -9.38 10.74
C PHE A 32 -11.16 -9.33 11.71
N ARG A 33 -11.11 -9.97 12.89
CA ARG A 33 -12.23 -9.96 13.85
C ARG A 33 -12.62 -8.54 14.27
N GLY A 34 -11.64 -7.63 14.40
CA GLY A 34 -11.89 -6.21 14.67
C GLY A 34 -12.70 -5.50 13.58
N TYR A 35 -12.74 -6.07 12.37
CA TYR A 35 -13.50 -5.61 11.21
C TYR A 35 -14.75 -6.47 10.95
N GLY A 36 -15.13 -7.32 11.90
CA GLY A 36 -16.33 -8.15 11.81
C GLY A 36 -16.19 -9.44 11.00
N ALA A 37 -14.98 -9.83 10.57
CA ALA A 37 -14.73 -11.05 9.81
C ALA A 37 -13.83 -12.03 10.59
N ASP A 38 -14.26 -13.29 10.74
CA ASP A 38 -13.42 -14.33 11.35
C ASP A 38 -12.41 -14.90 10.35
N VAL A 39 -11.43 -14.07 9.98
CA VAL A 39 -10.33 -14.44 9.10
C VAL A 39 -9.03 -14.22 9.85
N ARG A 40 -8.17 -15.24 9.87
CA ARG A 40 -6.81 -15.17 10.42
C ARG A 40 -5.82 -15.06 9.27
N VAL A 41 -4.77 -14.29 9.48
CA VAL A 41 -3.71 -14.07 8.50
C VAL A 41 -2.35 -14.15 9.18
N ALA A 42 -1.34 -14.51 8.40
CA ALA A 42 0.02 -14.69 8.85
C ALA A 42 0.96 -14.07 7.82
N LEU A 43 2.00 -13.37 8.28
CA LEU A 43 2.97 -12.74 7.39
C LEU A 43 4.07 -13.69 6.89
N SER A 44 4.21 -14.87 7.50
CA SER A 44 5.10 -15.94 7.06
C SER A 44 4.60 -17.32 7.53
N PRO A 45 5.19 -18.44 7.07
CA PRO A 45 4.84 -19.77 7.58
C PRO A 45 5.23 -19.96 9.05
N ALA A 46 6.26 -19.24 9.49
CA ALA A 46 6.78 -19.29 10.85
C ALA A 46 6.09 -18.29 11.78
N ALA A 47 5.11 -17.54 11.28
CA ALA A 47 4.41 -16.56 12.07
C ALA A 47 3.65 -17.22 13.22
N SER A 48 3.64 -16.55 14.37
CA SER A 48 3.01 -17.04 15.59
C SER A 48 2.52 -15.88 16.44
N GLY A 49 1.60 -16.16 17.34
CA GLY A 49 0.89 -15.12 18.09
C GLY A 49 -0.18 -14.46 17.22
N LEU A 50 -1.41 -14.43 17.71
CA LEU A 50 -2.52 -13.78 17.01
C LEU A 50 -2.71 -12.39 17.62
N ASP A 51 -2.20 -11.36 16.97
CA ASP A 51 -2.37 -9.98 17.39
C ASP A 51 -3.72 -9.43 16.87
N PRO A 52 -4.68 -9.12 17.77
CA PRO A 52 -5.96 -8.53 17.37
C PRO A 52 -5.85 -7.07 16.93
N GLU A 53 -4.76 -6.37 17.28
CA GLU A 53 -4.55 -4.94 17.00
C GLU A 53 -3.62 -4.71 15.80
N LEU A 54 -3.29 -5.78 15.05
CA LEU A 54 -2.41 -5.67 13.89
C LEU A 54 -3.00 -4.68 12.86
N PRO A 55 -2.22 -3.68 12.40
CA PRO A 55 -2.71 -2.68 11.45
C PRO A 55 -3.34 -3.27 10.18
N LEU A 56 -4.38 -2.62 9.66
CA LEU A 56 -5.15 -3.12 8.52
C LEU A 56 -4.28 -3.42 7.30
N ALA A 57 -3.29 -2.58 7.00
CA ALA A 57 -2.36 -2.85 5.91
C ALA A 57 -1.59 -4.16 6.11
N ALA A 58 -1.10 -4.45 7.32
CA ALA A 58 -0.45 -5.73 7.60
C ALA A 58 -1.43 -6.92 7.52
N LEU A 59 -2.69 -6.74 7.95
CA LEU A 59 -3.71 -7.77 7.77
C LEU A 59 -3.97 -8.06 6.29
N MET A 60 -4.09 -7.02 5.47
CA MET A 60 -4.24 -7.12 4.01
C MET A 60 -3.03 -7.78 3.35
N ALA A 61 -1.81 -7.46 3.80
CA ALA A 61 -0.58 -8.09 3.33
C ALA A 61 -0.58 -9.60 3.62
N GLY A 62 -0.91 -10.01 4.84
CA GLY A 62 -1.04 -11.42 5.21
C GLY A 62 -2.16 -12.15 4.45
N TRP A 63 -3.27 -11.47 4.16
CA TRP A 63 -4.34 -12.01 3.34
C TRP A 63 -3.92 -12.23 1.88
N LEU A 64 -3.24 -11.25 1.28
CA LEU A 64 -2.74 -11.34 -0.09
C LEU A 64 -1.63 -12.39 -0.23
N ARG A 65 -0.77 -12.50 0.78
CA ARG A 65 0.26 -13.56 0.88
C ARG A 65 -0.34 -14.96 0.79
N ALA A 66 -1.56 -15.19 1.32
CA ALA A 66 -2.20 -16.50 1.25
C ALA A 66 -2.49 -16.97 -0.20
N ALA A 67 -2.46 -16.06 -1.18
CA ALA A 67 -2.59 -16.37 -2.60
C ALA A 67 -1.23 -16.48 -3.34
N ALA A 68 -0.11 -16.39 -2.62
CA ALA A 68 1.25 -16.56 -3.13
C ALA A 68 1.85 -17.92 -2.70
N PRO A 69 3.07 -18.27 -3.17
CA PRO A 69 3.76 -19.48 -2.71
C PRO A 69 3.80 -19.58 -1.18
N ALA A 70 3.70 -20.81 -0.67
CA ALA A 70 3.54 -21.06 0.75
C ALA A 70 4.70 -20.50 1.57
N GLU A 71 5.91 -20.46 1.01
CA GLU A 71 7.13 -19.95 1.63
C GLU A 71 7.24 -18.42 1.66
N THR A 72 6.34 -17.68 1.00
CA THR A 72 6.42 -16.21 0.94
C THR A 72 6.45 -15.61 2.35
N VAL A 73 7.35 -14.65 2.56
CA VAL A 73 7.49 -13.89 3.80
C VAL A 73 7.26 -12.41 3.53
N VAL A 74 6.60 -11.72 4.46
CA VAL A 74 6.25 -10.30 4.32
C VAL A 74 6.63 -9.55 5.58
N ASP A 75 7.59 -8.64 5.51
CA ASP A 75 7.76 -7.60 6.53
C ASP A 75 6.85 -6.42 6.16
N ALA A 76 6.35 -5.65 7.13
CA ALA A 76 5.52 -4.48 6.84
C ALA A 76 6.07 -3.22 7.50
N ILE A 77 5.95 -2.11 6.78
CA ILE A 77 6.27 -0.76 7.23
C ILE A 77 4.96 0.03 7.19
N ILE A 78 4.50 0.44 8.36
CA ILE A 78 3.35 1.31 8.53
C ILE A 78 3.88 2.72 8.69
N VAL A 79 3.49 3.59 7.76
CA VAL A 79 3.86 5.01 7.74
C VAL A 79 2.76 5.79 8.44
N ALA A 80 3.11 6.81 9.22
CA ALA A 80 2.11 7.66 9.84
C ALA A 80 1.36 8.48 8.76
N GLU A 81 0.06 8.68 8.92
CA GLU A 81 -0.79 9.41 7.96
C GLU A 81 -0.32 10.85 7.71
N ASP A 82 0.25 11.49 8.73
CA ASP A 82 0.75 12.87 8.73
C ASP A 82 2.23 12.98 8.35
N THR A 83 2.88 11.88 7.95
CA THR A 83 4.29 11.88 7.55
C THR A 83 4.55 12.87 6.41
N SER A 84 5.58 13.70 6.57
CA SER A 84 5.93 14.72 5.57
C SER A 84 6.33 14.09 4.22
N PRO A 85 6.09 14.79 3.09
CA PRO A 85 6.51 14.30 1.77
C PRO A 85 8.01 13.99 1.69
N VAL A 86 8.86 14.82 2.32
CA VAL A 86 10.31 14.62 2.37
C VAL A 86 10.66 13.31 3.07
N TYR A 87 10.05 13.02 4.23
CA TYR A 87 10.33 11.79 4.96
C TYR A 87 9.78 10.56 4.23
N CYS A 88 8.63 10.67 3.55
CA CYS A 88 8.12 9.59 2.67
C CYS A 88 9.13 9.26 1.56
N ALA A 89 9.69 10.28 0.90
CA ALA A 89 10.69 10.10 -0.15
C ALA A 89 11.98 9.46 0.38
N GLU A 90 12.47 9.92 1.54
CA GLU A 90 13.64 9.34 2.21
C GLU A 90 13.43 7.87 2.58
N LEU A 91 12.25 7.53 3.13
CA LEU A 91 11.90 6.16 3.47
C LEU A 91 11.84 5.26 2.23
N GLY A 92 11.29 5.75 1.13
CA GLY A 92 11.28 5.06 -0.16
C GLY A 92 12.70 4.79 -0.69
N ALA A 93 13.58 5.79 -0.67
CA ALA A 93 14.96 5.65 -1.09
C ALA A 93 15.76 4.69 -0.19
N GLN A 94 15.58 4.77 1.13
CA GLN A 94 16.21 3.83 2.07
C GLN A 94 15.71 2.40 1.88
N LEU A 95 14.42 2.22 1.54
CA LEU A 95 13.91 0.91 1.16
C LEU A 95 14.59 0.43 -0.12
N ARG A 96 14.71 1.26 -1.16
CA ARG A 96 15.43 0.91 -2.39
C ARG A 96 16.82 0.39 -2.10
N ASP A 97 17.63 1.13 -1.34
CA ASP A 97 18.99 0.75 -0.98
C ASP A 97 19.05 -0.59 -0.26
N ARG A 98 18.12 -0.83 0.69
CA ARG A 98 18.02 -2.13 1.40
C ARG A 98 17.69 -3.28 0.46
N LEU A 99 16.79 -3.07 -0.50
CA LEU A 99 16.40 -4.11 -1.46
C LEU A 99 17.53 -4.40 -2.46
N GLU A 100 18.30 -3.40 -2.87
CA GLU A 100 19.45 -3.59 -3.78
C GLU A 100 20.66 -4.24 -3.12
N ALA A 101 20.84 -4.06 -1.80
CA ALA A 101 21.91 -4.68 -1.03
C ALA A 101 21.75 -6.21 -0.92
N ASP A 102 20.54 -6.75 -1.13
CA ASP A 102 20.25 -8.18 -1.18
C ASP A 102 20.11 -8.63 -2.64
N PRO A 103 20.95 -9.56 -3.14
CA PRO A 103 20.92 -9.98 -4.53
C PRO A 103 19.68 -10.82 -4.91
N ARG A 104 18.82 -11.17 -3.94
CA ARG A 104 17.60 -11.96 -4.19
C ARG A 104 16.49 -11.08 -4.77
N PRO A 105 15.54 -11.65 -5.53
CA PRO A 105 14.37 -10.89 -5.97
C PRO A 105 13.52 -10.44 -4.78
N HIS A 106 13.13 -9.18 -4.76
CA HIS A 106 12.23 -8.59 -3.76
C HIS A 106 10.94 -8.09 -4.40
N GLY A 107 9.83 -8.22 -3.68
CA GLY A 107 8.55 -7.62 -4.02
C GLY A 107 8.18 -6.51 -3.04
N VAL A 108 7.51 -5.46 -3.50
CA VAL A 108 6.91 -4.45 -2.62
C VAL A 108 5.40 -4.42 -2.83
N LEU A 109 4.65 -4.47 -1.74
CA LEU A 109 3.20 -4.40 -1.74
C LEU A 109 2.77 -3.07 -1.12
N VAL A 110 2.28 -2.14 -1.94
CA VAL A 110 1.75 -0.86 -1.45
C VAL A 110 0.25 -1.01 -1.20
N ILE A 111 -0.18 -0.76 0.03
CA ILE A 111 -1.56 -0.91 0.48
C ILE A 111 -2.04 0.47 0.94
N ALA A 112 -2.74 1.13 0.04
CA ALA A 112 -3.15 2.51 0.19
C ALA A 112 -4.48 2.72 -0.52
N ASP A 113 -5.39 3.46 0.12
CA ASP A 113 -6.66 3.83 -0.47
C ASP A 113 -6.54 5.13 -1.27
N GLY A 114 -7.43 5.30 -2.24
CA GLY A 114 -7.72 6.58 -2.88
C GLY A 114 -8.72 7.41 -2.07
N ALA A 115 -9.45 8.31 -2.73
CA ALA A 115 -10.39 9.21 -2.06
C ALA A 115 -11.59 8.43 -1.49
N ARG A 116 -11.91 8.64 -0.20
CA ARG A 116 -13.07 8.04 0.49
C ARG A 116 -14.36 8.88 0.46
N THR A 117 -14.42 9.85 -0.44
CA THR A 117 -15.46 10.90 -0.53
C THR A 117 -16.14 10.97 -1.90
N LEU A 118 -16.07 9.89 -2.70
CA LEU A 118 -16.48 9.92 -4.11
C LEU A 118 -17.99 9.90 -4.34
N THR A 119 -18.78 9.54 -3.33
CA THR A 119 -20.24 9.47 -3.44
C THR A 119 -20.91 9.88 -2.13
N ALA A 120 -22.20 10.21 -2.18
CA ALA A 120 -22.98 10.55 -0.98
C ALA A 120 -23.08 9.39 0.03
N LYS A 121 -22.87 8.14 -0.42
CA LYS A 121 -22.85 6.94 0.43
C LYS A 121 -21.43 6.58 0.89
N ALA A 122 -20.42 7.33 0.47
CA ALA A 122 -19.04 7.07 0.83
C ALA A 122 -18.83 7.33 2.33
N PRO A 123 -17.89 6.63 2.99
CA PRO A 123 -17.60 6.81 4.41
C PRO A 123 -17.23 8.25 4.82
N GLY A 124 -16.66 9.03 3.89
CA GLY A 124 -16.28 10.43 4.12
C GLY A 124 -17.34 11.46 3.74
N SER A 125 -18.53 11.04 3.29
CA SER A 125 -19.50 11.89 2.58
C SER A 125 -18.96 12.42 1.24
N PHE A 126 -19.84 12.94 0.39
CA PHE A 126 -19.44 13.42 -0.93
C PHE A 126 -18.65 14.73 -0.85
N ASP A 127 -17.50 14.79 -1.53
CA ASP A 127 -16.78 16.03 -1.85
C ASP A 127 -16.70 16.17 -3.38
N GLU A 128 -17.09 17.33 -3.90
CA GLU A 128 -17.16 17.57 -5.35
C GLU A 128 -15.80 17.58 -6.05
N ARG A 129 -14.71 17.80 -5.29
CA ARG A 129 -13.32 17.79 -5.79
C ARG A 129 -12.77 16.37 -5.91
N ALA A 130 -13.32 15.42 -5.16
CA ALA A 130 -12.79 14.06 -5.06
C ALA A 130 -12.78 13.26 -6.38
N PRO A 131 -13.79 13.35 -7.26
CA PRO A 131 -13.78 12.61 -8.53
C PRO A 131 -12.61 12.99 -9.45
N GLU A 132 -12.26 14.28 -9.52
CA GLU A 132 -11.14 14.75 -10.35
C GLU A 132 -9.80 14.33 -9.76
N ALA A 133 -9.60 14.58 -8.46
CA ALA A 133 -8.38 14.18 -7.75
C ALA A 133 -8.14 12.65 -7.79
N GLN A 134 -9.19 11.84 -7.64
CA GLN A 134 -9.09 10.40 -7.80
C GLN A 134 -8.71 10.01 -9.23
N ALA A 135 -9.29 10.65 -10.25
CA ALA A 135 -8.97 10.38 -11.65
C ALA A 135 -7.52 10.74 -11.99
N GLU A 136 -6.94 11.75 -11.36
CA GLU A 136 -5.52 12.10 -11.50
C GLU A 136 -4.61 11.08 -10.81
N LEU A 137 -4.89 10.71 -9.56
CA LEU A 137 -4.18 9.64 -8.85
C LEU A 137 -4.21 8.33 -9.66
N ASP A 138 -5.37 7.98 -10.18
CA ASP A 138 -5.57 6.80 -11.01
C ASP A 138 -4.75 6.85 -12.31
N ARG A 139 -4.62 8.03 -12.93
CA ARG A 139 -3.80 8.22 -14.13
C ARG A 139 -2.32 8.06 -13.80
N ALA A 140 -1.86 8.65 -12.69
CA ALA A 140 -0.48 8.52 -12.23
C ALA A 140 -0.12 7.06 -11.93
N LEU A 141 -1.02 6.32 -11.28
CA LEU A 141 -0.86 4.89 -11.00
C LEU A 141 -0.85 4.03 -12.27
N ASP A 142 -1.65 4.39 -13.28
CA ASP A 142 -1.68 3.70 -14.58
C ASP A 142 -0.40 3.92 -15.39
N SER A 143 0.18 5.13 -15.34
CA SER A 143 1.34 5.51 -16.15
C SER A 143 2.68 5.37 -15.45
N GLY A 144 2.73 5.11 -14.15
CA GLY A 144 4.00 5.06 -13.42
C GLY A 144 4.53 6.44 -13.02
N ASP A 145 3.66 7.43 -12.86
CA ASP A 145 4.05 8.81 -12.62
C ASP A 145 4.47 9.04 -11.16
N ALA A 146 5.70 8.63 -10.85
CA ALA A 146 6.28 8.79 -9.53
C ALA A 146 6.43 10.28 -9.12
N GLU A 147 6.59 11.19 -10.09
CA GLU A 147 6.70 12.63 -9.82
C GLU A 147 5.36 13.18 -9.31
N TYR A 148 4.25 12.87 -9.99
CA TYR A 148 2.91 13.22 -9.49
C TYR A 148 2.64 12.65 -8.09
N LEU A 149 2.98 11.37 -7.86
CA LEU A 149 2.81 10.77 -6.54
C LEU A 149 3.66 11.47 -5.47
N ALA A 150 4.89 11.88 -5.80
CA ALA A 150 5.77 12.63 -4.91
C ALA A 150 5.20 14.00 -4.53
N GLU A 151 4.47 14.64 -5.43
CA GLU A 151 3.92 16.00 -5.27
C GLU A 151 2.54 16.07 -4.61
N LEU A 152 1.93 14.92 -4.25
CA LEU A 152 0.65 14.89 -3.55
C LEU A 152 0.67 15.77 -2.30
N ASP A 153 -0.15 16.83 -2.30
CA ASP A 153 -0.23 17.79 -1.21
C ASP A 153 -0.90 17.15 0.03
N PRO A 154 -0.25 17.17 1.21
CA PRO A 154 -0.79 16.56 2.42
C PRO A 154 -2.15 17.11 2.86
N VAL A 155 -2.35 18.43 2.74
CA VAL A 155 -3.57 19.09 3.21
C VAL A 155 -4.73 18.79 2.25
N ALA A 156 -4.50 18.93 0.94
CA ALA A 156 -5.49 18.63 -0.07
C ALA A 156 -5.93 17.17 -0.01
N CYS A 157 -4.98 16.23 0.12
CA CYS A 157 -5.29 14.81 0.28
C CYS A 157 -6.15 14.54 1.52
N LEU A 158 -5.80 15.13 2.66
CA LEU A 158 -6.57 14.97 3.89
C LEU A 158 -7.99 15.53 3.75
N ASP A 159 -8.13 16.72 3.16
CA ASP A 159 -9.42 17.40 2.98
C ASP A 159 -10.42 16.58 2.15
N ILE A 160 -9.94 15.88 1.11
CA ILE A 160 -10.79 15.01 0.28
C ILE A 160 -10.74 13.53 0.70
N GLY A 161 -10.00 13.19 1.76
CA GLY A 161 -9.94 11.84 2.33
C GLY A 161 -9.14 10.82 1.51
N ILE A 162 -8.02 11.23 0.90
CA ILE A 162 -6.97 10.32 0.40
C ILE A 162 -5.99 10.04 1.55
N GLU A 163 -6.34 9.10 2.42
CA GLU A 163 -5.51 8.73 3.58
C GLU A 163 -4.28 7.89 3.16
N GLY A 164 -4.30 7.28 1.97
CA GLY A 164 -3.20 6.47 1.44
C GLY A 164 -1.97 7.26 0.95
N ARG A 165 -2.03 8.59 0.94
CA ARG A 165 -0.99 9.48 0.38
C ARG A 165 0.43 9.10 0.80
N ALA A 166 0.69 8.92 2.09
CA ALA A 166 2.04 8.70 2.59
C ALA A 166 2.68 7.44 1.97
N ALA A 167 1.92 6.36 1.81
CA ALA A 167 2.39 5.14 1.15
C ALA A 167 2.62 5.33 -0.37
N TRP A 168 1.80 6.15 -1.04
CA TRP A 168 2.04 6.52 -2.45
C TRP A 168 3.34 7.33 -2.63
N GLN A 169 3.67 8.21 -1.70
CA GLN A 169 4.93 8.97 -1.72
C GLN A 169 6.14 8.10 -1.38
N VAL A 170 6.00 7.08 -0.52
CA VAL A 170 7.05 6.06 -0.34
C VAL A 170 7.27 5.25 -1.62
N LEU A 171 6.21 4.89 -2.34
CA LEU A 171 6.32 4.25 -3.66
C LEU A 171 7.08 5.13 -4.66
N ALA A 172 6.80 6.43 -4.66
CA ALA A 172 7.52 7.39 -5.50
C ALA A 172 9.04 7.41 -5.17
N GLY A 173 9.39 7.54 -3.89
CA GLY A 173 10.78 7.51 -3.43
C GLY A 173 11.50 6.18 -3.71
N LEU A 174 10.77 5.07 -3.70
CA LEU A 174 11.30 3.73 -4.01
C LEU A 174 11.72 3.59 -5.48
N PHE A 175 10.96 4.17 -6.41
CA PHE A 175 11.27 4.09 -7.84
C PHE A 175 12.26 5.16 -8.29
N GLY A 176 12.21 6.37 -7.71
CA GLY A 176 13.13 7.48 -8.05
C GLY A 176 13.10 7.94 -9.52
N GLY A 177 12.20 7.39 -10.33
CA GLY A 177 12.08 7.56 -11.77
C GLY A 177 10.92 6.71 -12.32
N ALA A 178 10.73 6.73 -13.64
CA ALA A 178 9.64 5.99 -14.26
C ALA A 178 9.89 4.46 -14.25
N PRO A 179 8.89 3.63 -13.90
CA PRO A 179 8.97 2.18 -14.01
C PRO A 179 9.12 1.73 -15.47
N SER A 180 9.72 0.54 -15.67
CA SER A 180 9.87 -0.07 -16.99
C SER A 180 8.55 -0.65 -17.54
N GLU A 181 7.66 -1.11 -16.67
CA GLU A 181 6.31 -1.59 -17.01
C GLU A 181 5.31 -1.11 -15.96
N CYS A 182 4.17 -0.61 -16.42
CA CYS A 182 2.98 -0.38 -15.60
C CYS A 182 1.81 -1.20 -16.12
N ARG A 183 1.11 -1.86 -15.20
CA ARG A 183 -0.11 -2.59 -15.54
C ARG A 183 -1.17 -2.44 -14.48
N THR A 184 -2.31 -1.89 -14.88
CA THR A 184 -3.53 -1.83 -14.08
C THR A 184 -4.41 -3.05 -14.32
N TYR A 185 -4.87 -3.66 -13.24
CA TYR A 185 -5.80 -4.78 -13.26
C TYR A 185 -7.22 -4.38 -12.87
N TYR A 186 -7.34 -3.38 -12.00
CA TYR A 186 -8.63 -2.87 -11.53
C TYR A 186 -8.51 -1.40 -11.11
N ARG A 187 -9.56 -0.64 -11.42
CA ARG A 187 -9.83 0.68 -10.87
C ARG A 187 -11.33 0.83 -10.67
N GLY A 188 -11.75 1.38 -9.55
CA GLY A 188 -13.17 1.69 -9.32
C GLY A 188 -13.46 2.14 -7.90
N ALA A 189 -14.71 2.51 -7.65
CA ALA A 189 -15.17 2.95 -6.33
C ALA A 189 -16.54 2.36 -5.93
N PRO A 190 -16.67 1.01 -5.85
CA PRO A 190 -17.95 0.35 -5.58
C PRO A 190 -18.59 0.76 -4.24
N PHE A 191 -17.79 1.25 -3.30
CA PHE A 191 -18.23 1.70 -1.97
C PHE A 191 -18.02 3.21 -1.76
N GLY A 192 -17.76 3.97 -2.82
CA GLY A 192 -17.44 5.40 -2.73
C GLY A 192 -16.02 5.69 -2.23
N VAL A 193 -15.17 4.67 -2.14
CA VAL A 193 -13.72 4.78 -1.89
C VAL A 193 -12.98 4.40 -3.16
N GLY A 194 -11.98 5.18 -3.56
CA GLY A 194 -11.15 4.89 -4.73
C GLY A 194 -10.25 3.69 -4.49
N TYR A 195 -10.36 2.66 -5.33
CA TYR A 195 -9.49 1.49 -5.32
C TYR A 195 -8.73 1.38 -6.63
N HIS A 196 -7.42 1.15 -6.53
CA HIS A 196 -6.54 0.80 -7.64
C HIS A 196 -5.82 -0.51 -7.34
N VAL A 197 -5.71 -1.39 -8.31
CA VAL A 197 -4.90 -2.60 -8.24
C VAL A 197 -4.03 -2.66 -9.47
N GLY A 198 -2.74 -2.40 -9.28
CA GLY A 198 -1.75 -2.36 -10.34
C GLY A 198 -0.46 -3.09 -9.99
N MET A 199 0.46 -3.10 -10.94
CA MET A 199 1.83 -3.59 -10.74
C MET A 199 2.77 -2.72 -11.55
N TRP A 200 3.84 -2.28 -10.90
CA TRP A 200 4.98 -1.59 -11.51
C TRP A 200 6.19 -2.53 -11.49
N LEU A 201 6.98 -2.52 -12.56
CA LEU A 201 8.30 -3.15 -12.60
C LEU A 201 9.38 -2.06 -12.68
N PRO A 202 10.51 -2.19 -11.96
CA PRO A 202 11.63 -1.27 -12.03
C PRO A 202 12.30 -1.28 -13.41
#